data_AF-A0A8J5CBK6-F1
#
_entry.id   AF-A0A8J5CBK6-F1
#
_cell.length_a   1.000
_cell.length_b   1.000
_cell.length_c   1.000
_cell.angle_alpha   90.00
_cell.angle_beta   90.00
_cell.angle_gamma   90.00
#
_symmetry.space_group_name_H-M   'P 1'
#
loop_
_entity.id
_entity.type
_entity.pdbx_description
1 polymer ?
#
loop_
_entity_poly.entity_id
_entity_poly.type
_entity_poly.pdbx_seq_one_letter_code
_entity_poly.pdbx_strand_id
1 'polypeptide(L)'
;MLLHSAIRRHALLPLSRLFFSTSTSSPLSGGGISSRDPHFMVEFLVNSCGFSMEDASKASKPLAHLQSTENPEAVLAFFRSQGIDGANLRKIISWKPVFLCWNVESNLTPKFQCLRNLGLSESDLVYVILNNPAIMSLNVQHTLLPRLNVWESLFGSRELLLKNLRKRYWFLSSNIENVVRPNLNFLRDECDIPLERASLILKIHPTFIVQNPNSLRALVDRAEGMGFTRRSRIFLWILDILSRTSREKVDAHSKLMNSFGWSDSEFCTAIEKQPNIMHYSTDLLRIKMEFFIKDIGLTPSDIASRPKFLALSLKQRLIPRFQVMKILESEELWTSKGKLNMFFIMPDPKFMKKYILPYKDKFPKLLEILCAVAE
;
A
#
# COMPACT_ATOMS: atom_id res chain seq x y z
N MET A 1 24.29 -2.46 47.33
CA MET A 1 25.08 -1.21 47.11
C MET A 1 25.10 -0.95 45.61
N LEU A 2 24.11 -0.22 45.08
CA LEU A 2 24.18 1.21 44.69
C LEU A 2 25.09 1.43 43.45
N LEU A 3 24.48 1.56 42.25
CA LEU A 3 24.32 2.79 41.44
C LEU A 3 25.59 3.13 40.61
N HIS A 4 25.58 3.14 39.27
CA HIS A 4 24.89 4.15 38.46
C HIS A 4 24.45 3.66 37.06
N SER A 5 23.37 4.29 36.61
CA SER A 5 22.58 4.11 35.40
C SER A 5 23.14 4.82 34.16
N ALA A 6 23.02 4.19 32.99
CA ALA A 6 23.04 4.90 31.69
C ALA A 6 21.97 4.32 30.76
N ILE A 7 20.75 4.86 30.87
CA ILE A 7 19.62 4.58 29.98
C ILE A 7 19.77 5.50 28.75
N ARG A 8 20.21 4.96 27.60
CA ARG A 8 20.07 5.67 26.31
C ARG A 8 18.68 5.39 25.73
N ARG A 9 17.77 6.34 25.96
CA ARG A 9 16.47 6.43 25.27
C ARG A 9 16.71 6.91 23.84
N HIS A 10 16.49 6.07 22.83
CA HIS A 10 16.31 6.55 21.46
C HIS A 10 14.82 6.87 21.26
N ALA A 11 14.52 8.17 21.34
CA ALA A 11 13.21 8.73 21.17
C ALA A 11 12.78 8.71 19.69
N LEU A 12 11.51 8.41 19.51
CA LEU A 12 10.71 8.51 18.29
C LEU A 12 10.72 9.96 17.78
N LEU A 13 10.92 10.16 16.48
CA LEU A 13 10.59 11.43 15.82
C LEU A 13 9.16 11.35 15.28
N PRO A 14 8.20 12.13 15.82
CA PRO A 14 6.91 12.32 15.19
C PRO A 14 6.98 13.42 14.14
N LEU A 15 6.31 13.15 13.02
CA LEU A 15 5.82 14.17 12.10
C LEU A 15 4.89 15.12 12.86
N SER A 16 5.19 16.43 12.81
CA SER A 16 4.26 17.55 12.61
C SER A 16 4.57 18.77 13.48
N ARG A 17 4.23 19.93 12.90
CA ARG A 17 4.00 21.25 13.53
C ARG A 17 5.24 22.04 13.90
N LEU A 18 5.70 22.84 12.94
CA LEU A 18 6.39 24.10 13.23
C LEU A 18 5.45 25.00 14.04
N PHE A 19 5.63 25.04 15.35
CA PHE A 19 5.15 26.13 16.19
C PHE A 19 6.14 27.29 16.05
N PHE A 20 5.68 28.41 15.49
CA PHE A 20 6.37 29.68 15.55
C PHE A 20 6.33 30.21 16.98
N SER A 21 7.49 30.62 17.50
CA SER A 21 7.59 31.32 18.78
C SER A 21 7.07 32.75 18.62
N THR A 22 6.19 33.15 19.53
CA THR A 22 5.61 34.49 19.66
C THR A 22 6.61 35.44 20.33
N SER A 23 6.96 36.53 19.65
CA SER A 23 7.40 37.77 20.30
C SER A 23 6.33 38.84 20.09
N THR A 24 5.68 39.21 21.18
CA THR A 24 4.71 40.30 21.28
C THR A 24 5.41 41.65 21.17
N SER A 25 4.99 42.46 20.20
CA SER A 25 5.06 43.92 20.30
C SER A 25 3.72 44.50 19.80
N SER A 26 3.06 45.23 20.69
CA SER A 26 1.76 45.90 20.48
C SER A 26 1.95 47.24 19.74
N PRO A 27 0.87 47.87 19.23
CA PRO A 27 0.86 48.44 17.90
C PRO A 27 1.16 49.95 17.88
N LEU A 28 1.80 50.40 16.81
CA LEU A 28 1.68 51.78 16.36
C LEU A 28 0.63 51.83 15.25
N SER A 29 -0.50 52.44 15.59
CA SER A 29 -1.56 52.84 14.67
C SER A 29 -0.98 53.71 13.55
N GLY A 30 -1.14 53.25 12.31
CA GLY A 30 -0.88 54.03 11.11
C GLY A 30 -1.71 53.43 9.98
N GLY A 31 -2.78 54.14 9.59
CA GLY A 31 -3.80 53.67 8.69
C GLY A 31 -3.31 53.32 7.28
N GLY A 32 -4.05 52.41 6.65
CA GLY A 32 -3.85 52.01 5.27
C GLY A 32 -4.35 50.60 5.03
N ILE A 33 -5.68 50.42 5.00
CA ILE A 33 -6.28 49.25 4.33
C ILE A 33 -5.96 49.42 2.84
N SER A 34 -4.79 48.95 2.42
CA SER A 34 -4.58 48.57 1.02
C SER A 34 -5.11 47.15 0.89
N SER A 35 -6.40 47.02 0.57
CA SER A 35 -6.86 45.81 -0.10
C SER A 35 -6.12 45.77 -1.45
N ARG A 36 -4.92 45.18 -1.46
CA ARG A 36 -4.26 44.86 -2.73
C ARG A 36 -5.19 43.90 -3.44
N ASP A 37 -5.71 44.33 -4.59
CA ASP A 37 -6.51 43.46 -5.43
C ASP A 37 -5.78 42.13 -5.62
N PRO A 38 -6.48 40.99 -5.46
CA PRO A 38 -5.85 39.70 -5.60
C PRO A 38 -5.20 39.64 -6.99
N HIS A 39 -3.92 39.26 -7.04
CA HIS A 39 -3.17 39.09 -8.28
C HIS A 39 -4.05 38.37 -9.31
N PHE A 40 -4.11 38.83 -10.57
CA PHE A 40 -5.04 38.30 -11.59
C PHE A 40 -5.01 36.77 -11.71
N MET A 41 -3.88 36.13 -11.36
CA MET A 41 -3.77 34.67 -11.31
C MET A 41 -4.65 33.98 -10.26
N VAL A 42 -5.01 34.65 -9.17
CA VAL A 42 -5.99 34.13 -8.21
C VAL A 42 -7.34 33.98 -8.90
N GLU A 43 -7.81 35.05 -9.55
CA GLU A 43 -9.08 35.04 -10.28
C GLU A 43 -9.06 34.01 -11.42
N PHE A 44 -7.98 33.95 -12.19
CA PHE A 44 -7.80 32.93 -13.23
C PHE A 44 -7.88 31.50 -12.68
N LEU A 45 -7.22 31.19 -11.55
CA LEU A 45 -7.27 29.85 -10.96
C LEU A 45 -8.67 29.51 -10.42
N VAL A 46 -9.42 30.49 -9.93
CA VAL A 46 -10.82 30.30 -9.53
C VAL A 46 -11.67 30.02 -10.76
N ASN A 47 -11.63 30.88 -11.77
CA ASN A 47 -12.53 30.82 -12.92
C ASN A 47 -12.19 29.66 -13.88
N SER A 48 -10.90 29.49 -14.21
CA SER A 48 -10.46 28.56 -15.25
C SER A 48 -10.08 27.17 -14.72
N CYS A 49 -9.68 27.08 -13.45
CA CYS A 49 -9.26 25.83 -12.82
C CYS A 49 -10.20 25.40 -11.68
N GLY A 50 -11.23 26.19 -11.34
CA GLY A 50 -12.26 25.94 -10.31
C GLY A 50 -11.72 25.79 -8.88
N PHE A 51 -10.64 26.49 -8.54
CA PHE A 51 -10.13 26.54 -7.17
C PHE A 51 -11.08 27.33 -6.26
N SER A 52 -11.03 27.04 -4.96
CA SER A 52 -11.56 27.97 -3.95
C SER A 52 -10.70 29.24 -3.93
N MET A 53 -11.25 30.37 -3.49
CA MET A 53 -10.48 31.62 -3.38
C MET A 53 -9.23 31.47 -2.49
N GLU A 54 -9.34 30.69 -1.42
CA GLU A 54 -8.24 30.42 -0.49
C GLU A 54 -7.14 29.57 -1.15
N ASP A 55 -7.51 28.48 -1.82
CA ASP A 55 -6.55 27.60 -2.47
C ASP A 55 -5.90 28.27 -3.69
N ALA A 56 -6.66 29.06 -4.44
CA ALA A 56 -6.15 29.88 -5.54
C ALA A 56 -5.11 30.88 -5.05
N SER A 57 -5.34 31.53 -3.91
CA SER A 57 -4.39 32.47 -3.29
C SER A 57 -3.08 31.79 -2.87
N LYS A 58 -3.11 30.52 -2.49
CA LYS A 58 -1.90 29.73 -2.19
C LYS A 58 -1.20 29.28 -3.46
N ALA A 59 -1.96 28.78 -4.44
CA ALA A 59 -1.46 28.26 -5.70
C ALA A 59 -0.95 29.35 -6.67
N SER A 60 -1.36 30.60 -6.50
CA SER A 60 -0.89 31.72 -7.32
C SER A 60 0.51 32.20 -6.95
N LYS A 61 0.99 31.95 -5.72
CA LYS A 61 2.30 32.44 -5.25
C LYS A 61 3.48 32.05 -6.16
N PRO A 62 3.61 30.79 -6.62
CA PRO A 62 4.67 30.41 -7.56
C PRO A 62 4.53 31.06 -8.96
N LEU A 63 3.36 31.63 -9.26
CA LEU A 63 2.99 32.22 -10.55
C LEU A 63 3.02 33.75 -10.53
N ALA A 64 3.39 34.37 -9.41
CA ALA A 64 3.33 35.82 -9.21
C ALA A 64 4.23 36.64 -10.16
N HIS A 65 5.15 35.98 -10.87
CA HIS A 65 6.00 36.61 -11.88
C HIS A 65 5.31 36.75 -13.24
N LEU A 66 4.23 36.00 -13.49
CA LEU A 66 3.50 36.04 -14.75
C LEU A 66 2.73 37.35 -14.87
N GLN A 67 2.75 37.94 -16.06
CA GLN A 67 2.04 39.19 -16.39
C GLN A 67 0.84 38.96 -17.34
N SER A 68 0.65 37.73 -17.82
CA SER A 68 -0.37 37.35 -18.79
C SER A 68 -0.91 35.95 -18.51
N THR A 69 -2.16 35.72 -18.90
CA THR A 69 -2.83 34.41 -18.86
C THR A 69 -2.62 33.59 -20.12
N GLU A 70 -2.00 34.13 -21.18
CA GLU A 70 -1.90 33.48 -22.51
C GLU A 70 -1.24 32.08 -22.44
N ASN A 71 -0.06 31.96 -21.82
CA ASN A 71 0.59 30.66 -21.67
C ASN A 71 -0.19 29.72 -20.72
N PRO A 72 -0.63 30.15 -19.53
CA PRO A 72 -1.54 29.36 -18.71
C PRO A 72 -2.76 28.84 -19.46
N GLU A 73 -3.44 29.67 -20.26
CA GLU A 73 -4.61 29.30 -21.06
C GLU A 73 -4.27 28.26 -22.11
N ALA A 74 -3.15 28.41 -22.83
CA ALA A 74 -2.66 27.42 -23.78
C ALA A 74 -2.39 26.07 -23.09
N VAL A 75 -1.81 26.07 -21.89
CA VAL A 75 -1.58 24.86 -21.10
C VAL A 75 -2.90 24.22 -20.67
N LEU A 76 -3.89 25.00 -20.22
CA LEU A 76 -5.21 24.47 -19.86
C LEU A 76 -5.92 23.89 -21.08
N ALA A 77 -5.90 24.59 -22.22
CA ALA A 77 -6.47 24.11 -23.48
C ALA A 77 -5.82 22.79 -23.92
N PHE A 78 -4.49 22.69 -23.81
CA PHE A 78 -3.78 21.44 -24.05
C PHE A 78 -4.27 20.32 -23.11
N PHE A 79 -4.31 20.54 -21.80
CA PHE A 79 -4.78 19.51 -20.87
C PHE A 79 -6.21 19.06 -21.17
N ARG A 80 -7.11 19.99 -21.49
CA ARG A 80 -8.48 19.67 -21.91
C ARG A 80 -8.51 18.84 -23.19
N SER A 81 -7.66 19.15 -24.18
CA SER A 81 -7.53 18.35 -25.40
C SER A 81 -7.07 16.90 -25.14
N GLN A 82 -6.35 16.68 -24.03
CA GLN A 82 -5.91 15.35 -23.59
C GLN A 82 -6.92 14.69 -22.63
N GLY A 83 -8.13 15.23 -22.48
CA GLY A 83 -9.18 14.69 -21.60
C GLY A 83 -9.01 15.01 -20.11
N ILE A 84 -8.13 15.96 -19.75
CA ILE A 84 -7.91 16.42 -18.37
C ILE A 84 -8.66 17.74 -18.16
N ASP A 85 -9.87 17.67 -17.62
CA ASP A 85 -10.72 18.84 -17.35
C ASP A 85 -11.35 18.82 -15.95
N GLY A 86 -11.97 19.94 -15.56
CA GLY A 86 -12.74 20.07 -14.32
C GLY A 86 -11.94 19.68 -13.07
N ALA A 87 -12.43 18.68 -12.32
CA ALA A 87 -11.78 18.22 -11.10
C ALA A 87 -10.38 17.61 -11.34
N ASN A 88 -10.15 16.98 -12.50
CA ASN A 88 -8.85 16.41 -12.85
C ASN A 88 -7.83 17.51 -13.16
N LEU A 89 -8.26 18.55 -13.86
CA LEU A 89 -7.46 19.75 -14.11
C LEU A 89 -7.11 20.47 -12.81
N ARG A 90 -8.09 20.64 -11.91
CA ARG A 90 -7.85 21.17 -10.56
C ARG A 90 -6.77 20.36 -9.84
N LYS A 91 -6.93 19.04 -9.81
CA LYS A 91 -6.01 18.12 -9.13
C LYS A 91 -4.57 18.23 -9.63
N ILE A 92 -4.35 18.28 -10.95
CA ILE A 92 -2.99 18.37 -11.52
C ILE A 92 -2.33 19.72 -11.22
N ILE A 93 -3.10 20.82 -11.32
CA ILE A 93 -2.59 22.16 -11.02
C ILE A 93 -2.36 22.35 -9.51
N SER A 94 -3.21 21.76 -8.66
CA SER A 94 -3.01 21.76 -7.20
C SER A 94 -1.72 21.04 -6.80
N TRP A 95 -1.30 20.02 -7.56
CA TRP A 95 -0.03 19.33 -7.30
C TRP A 95 1.18 20.23 -7.54
N LYS A 96 1.19 20.98 -8.66
CA LYS A 96 2.29 21.90 -8.97
C LYS A 96 1.80 23.01 -9.91
N PRO A 97 1.47 24.20 -9.36
CA PRO A 97 0.94 25.30 -10.17
C PRO A 97 1.87 25.75 -11.31
N VAL A 98 3.19 25.63 -11.14
CA VAL A 98 4.18 26.01 -12.17
C VAL A 98 4.09 25.20 -13.46
N PHE A 99 3.26 24.15 -13.54
CA PHE A 99 2.90 23.55 -14.83
C PHE A 99 2.24 24.54 -15.79
N LEU A 100 1.54 25.56 -15.28
CA LEU A 100 0.97 26.65 -16.08
C LEU A 100 2.02 27.55 -16.75
N CYS A 101 3.27 27.47 -16.29
CA CYS A 101 4.40 28.20 -16.88
C CYS A 101 5.09 27.41 -18.00
N TRP A 102 4.68 26.17 -18.27
CA TRP A 102 5.38 25.32 -19.23
C TRP A 102 4.92 25.60 -20.65
N ASN A 103 5.85 25.52 -21.59
CA ASN A 103 5.53 25.59 -23.01
C ASN A 103 4.91 24.27 -23.49
N VAL A 104 3.79 24.35 -24.21
CA VAL A 104 3.04 23.18 -24.69
C VAL A 104 3.91 22.30 -25.59
N GLU A 105 4.48 22.87 -26.66
CA GLU A 105 5.20 22.12 -27.69
C GLU A 105 6.54 21.53 -27.21
N SER A 106 7.31 22.30 -26.44
CA SER A 106 8.65 21.85 -26.03
C SER A 106 8.66 21.03 -24.73
N ASN A 107 7.64 21.19 -23.86
CA ASN A 107 7.59 20.45 -22.59
C ASN A 107 6.47 19.43 -22.52
N LEU A 108 5.22 19.81 -22.76
CA LEU A 108 4.06 18.94 -22.50
C LEU A 108 3.87 17.90 -23.60
N THR A 109 3.84 18.33 -24.87
CA THR A 109 3.62 17.47 -26.04
C THR A 109 4.58 16.27 -26.06
N PRO A 110 5.91 16.41 -25.88
CA PRO A 110 6.83 15.27 -25.93
C PRO A 110 6.62 14.27 -24.80
N LYS A 111 6.15 14.71 -23.63
CA LYS A 111 5.88 13.82 -22.48
C LYS A 111 4.63 12.99 -22.72
N PHE A 112 3.57 13.61 -23.23
CA PHE A 112 2.33 12.90 -23.58
C PHE A 112 2.58 11.92 -24.74
N GLN A 113 3.31 12.33 -25.77
CA GLN A 113 3.70 11.44 -26.88
C GLN A 113 4.56 10.26 -26.39
N CYS A 114 5.54 10.51 -25.51
CA CYS A 114 6.35 9.44 -24.91
C CYS A 114 5.47 8.39 -24.21
N LEU A 115 4.48 8.81 -23.41
CA LEU A 115 3.59 7.90 -22.71
C LEU A 115 2.63 7.16 -23.66
N ARG A 116 2.15 7.84 -24.70
CA ARG A 116 1.32 7.23 -25.75
C ARG A 116 2.08 6.15 -26.51
N ASN A 117 3.35 6.41 -26.83
CA ASN A 117 4.23 5.45 -27.52
C ASN A 117 4.56 4.20 -26.70
N LEU A 118 4.30 4.20 -25.38
CA LEU A 118 4.38 2.98 -24.56
C LEU A 118 3.19 2.03 -24.77
N GLY A 119 2.13 2.47 -25.46
CA GLY A 119 0.91 1.70 -25.67
C GLY A 119 -0.17 1.91 -24.60
N LEU A 120 -0.15 3.04 -23.89
CA LEU A 120 -1.24 3.44 -23.00
C LEU A 120 -2.45 3.92 -23.83
N SER A 121 -3.66 3.52 -23.45
CA SER A 121 -4.87 4.17 -23.97
C SER A 121 -4.97 5.61 -23.44
N GLU A 122 -5.76 6.47 -24.08
CA GLU A 122 -5.93 7.86 -23.60
C GLU A 122 -6.47 7.91 -22.16
N SER A 123 -7.39 7.00 -21.80
CA SER A 123 -7.90 6.91 -20.42
C SER A 123 -6.83 6.48 -19.42
N ASP A 124 -5.99 5.52 -19.79
CA ASP A 124 -4.88 5.07 -18.93
C ASP A 124 -3.81 6.15 -18.79
N LEU A 125 -3.52 6.87 -19.86
CA LEU A 125 -2.57 7.97 -19.86
C LEU A 125 -3.00 9.08 -18.89
N VAL A 126 -4.27 9.50 -18.96
CA VAL A 126 -4.86 10.44 -18.00
C VAL A 126 -4.75 9.90 -16.58
N TYR A 127 -5.12 8.63 -16.36
CA TYR A 127 -5.02 8.01 -15.05
C TYR A 127 -3.59 8.00 -14.51
N VAL A 128 -2.59 7.64 -15.32
CA VAL A 128 -1.17 7.58 -14.94
C VAL A 128 -0.68 8.96 -14.53
N ILE A 129 -0.97 10.00 -15.32
CA ILE A 129 -0.55 11.38 -15.04
C ILE A 129 -1.21 11.89 -13.75
N LEU A 130 -2.51 11.65 -13.55
CA LEU A 130 -3.24 12.12 -12.37
C LEU A 130 -2.84 11.42 -11.07
N ASN A 131 -2.31 10.20 -11.15
CA ASN A 131 -1.84 9.45 -9.99
C ASN A 131 -0.32 9.56 -9.81
N ASN A 132 0.43 10.01 -10.81
CA ASN A 132 1.88 10.17 -10.79
C ASN A 132 2.34 11.49 -11.45
N PRO A 133 1.86 12.65 -10.99
CA PRO A 133 2.14 13.94 -11.64
C PRO A 133 3.64 14.31 -11.65
N ALA A 134 4.45 13.70 -10.78
CA ALA A 134 5.90 13.82 -10.79
C ALA A 134 6.56 13.41 -12.13
N ILE A 135 5.92 12.52 -12.90
CA ILE A 135 6.41 12.09 -14.22
C ILE A 135 6.55 13.27 -15.19
N MET A 136 5.68 14.27 -15.03
CA MET A 136 5.68 15.46 -15.86
C MET A 136 6.94 16.29 -15.61
N SER A 137 7.53 16.24 -14.42
CA SER A 137 8.77 16.98 -14.11
C SER A 137 10.04 16.31 -14.64
N LEU A 138 9.94 15.14 -15.28
CA LEU A 138 11.11 14.41 -15.80
C LEU A 138 11.42 14.82 -17.24
N ASN A 139 12.70 14.94 -17.58
CA ASN A 139 13.12 15.08 -18.97
C ASN A 139 12.85 13.77 -19.72
N VAL A 140 12.26 13.84 -20.92
CA VAL A 140 11.84 12.66 -21.69
C VAL A 140 13.04 11.77 -22.03
N GLN A 141 14.07 12.34 -22.65
CA GLN A 141 15.20 11.60 -23.19
C GLN A 141 16.22 11.21 -22.11
N HIS A 142 16.53 12.14 -21.20
CA HIS A 142 17.58 11.94 -20.22
C HIS A 142 17.12 11.23 -18.95
N THR A 143 15.81 11.13 -18.70
CA THR A 143 15.32 10.60 -17.42
C THR A 143 14.14 9.66 -17.55
N LEU A 144 13.05 10.07 -18.20
CA LEU A 144 11.83 9.27 -18.27
C LEU A 144 12.04 7.96 -19.04
N LEU A 145 12.54 8.04 -20.28
CA LEU A 145 12.79 6.85 -21.11
C LEU A 145 13.81 5.89 -20.48
N PRO A 146 15.00 6.34 -20.01
CA PRO A 146 15.93 5.47 -19.29
C PRO A 146 15.30 4.77 -18.08
N ARG A 147 14.47 5.48 -17.30
CA ARG A 147 13.77 4.90 -16.16
C ARG A 147 12.77 3.83 -16.59
N LEU A 148 11.96 4.11 -17.62
CA LEU A 148 10.99 3.17 -18.16
C LEU A 148 11.68 1.89 -18.65
N ASN A 149 12.82 2.01 -19.33
CA ASN A 149 13.59 0.86 -19.81
C ASN A 149 14.12 -0.01 -18.66
N VAL A 150 14.62 0.60 -17.58
CA VAL A 150 15.06 -0.14 -16.39
C VAL A 150 13.89 -0.87 -15.75
N TRP A 151 12.74 -0.21 -15.60
CA TRP A 151 11.55 -0.86 -15.03
C TRP A 151 10.96 -1.95 -15.93
N GLU A 152 10.96 -1.75 -17.25
CA GLU A 152 10.56 -2.77 -18.23
C GLU A 152 11.43 -4.02 -18.08
N SER A 153 12.75 -3.85 -17.98
CA SER A 153 13.71 -4.93 -17.73
C SER A 153 13.45 -5.65 -16.40
N LEU A 154 13.26 -4.91 -15.30
CA LEU A 154 13.01 -5.48 -13.97
C LEU A 154 11.67 -6.24 -13.88
N PHE A 155 10.65 -5.79 -14.61
CA PHE A 155 9.38 -6.49 -14.70
C PHE A 155 9.40 -7.64 -15.71
N GLY A 156 10.33 -7.61 -16.66
CA GLY A 156 10.51 -8.62 -17.71
C GLY A 156 9.55 -8.49 -18.90
N SER A 157 8.64 -7.51 -18.90
CA SER A 157 7.83 -7.20 -20.08
C SER A 157 7.21 -5.80 -20.01
N ARG A 158 6.95 -5.21 -21.19
CA ARG A 158 6.18 -3.97 -21.32
C ARG A 158 4.78 -4.09 -20.74
N GLU A 159 4.11 -5.22 -20.93
CA GLU A 159 2.76 -5.45 -20.38
C GLU A 159 2.74 -5.32 -18.85
N LEU A 160 3.74 -5.89 -18.17
CA LEU A 160 3.86 -5.79 -16.71
C LEU A 160 4.25 -4.38 -16.25
N LEU A 161 5.02 -3.64 -17.05
CA LEU A 161 5.24 -2.21 -16.84
C LEU A 161 3.92 -1.45 -16.88
N LEU A 162 3.14 -1.56 -17.96
CA LEU A 162 1.85 -0.87 -18.11
C LEU A 162 0.89 -1.24 -16.98
N LYS A 163 0.83 -2.52 -16.61
CA LYS A 163 0.02 -3.01 -15.47
C LYS A 163 0.41 -2.34 -14.15
N ASN A 164 1.69 -2.07 -13.92
CA ASN A 164 2.16 -1.39 -12.72
C ASN A 164 2.02 0.13 -12.78
N LEU A 165 2.11 0.76 -13.95
CA LEU A 165 1.83 2.19 -14.14
C LEU A 165 0.37 2.54 -13.81
N ARG A 166 -0.56 1.62 -14.08
CA ARG A 166 -1.98 1.73 -13.71
C ARG A 166 -2.24 1.57 -12.20
N LYS A 167 -1.22 1.36 -11.37
CA LYS A 167 -1.34 1.30 -9.92
C LYS A 167 -0.86 2.62 -9.29
N ARG A 168 -1.30 2.91 -8.07
CA ARG A 168 -0.87 4.09 -7.30
C ARG A 168 0.51 3.89 -6.66
N TYR A 169 1.50 3.48 -7.44
CA TYR A 169 2.85 3.22 -6.96
C TYR A 169 3.82 4.25 -7.51
N TRP A 170 4.42 5.05 -6.62
CA TRP A 170 5.34 6.15 -6.93
C TRP A 170 6.75 5.69 -7.33
N PHE A 171 6.88 4.61 -8.11
CA PHE A 171 8.18 4.01 -8.40
C PHE A 171 8.94 4.72 -9.52
N LEU A 172 8.24 5.40 -10.45
CA LEU A 172 8.88 6.14 -11.54
C LEU A 172 9.60 7.42 -11.08
N SER A 173 9.14 8.02 -9.98
CA SER A 173 9.81 9.19 -9.40
C SER A 173 11.14 8.83 -8.74
N SER A 174 11.35 7.55 -8.39
CA SER A 174 12.54 7.09 -7.68
C SER A 174 13.81 7.23 -8.51
N ASN A 175 14.91 7.56 -7.83
CA ASN A 175 16.21 7.68 -8.45
C ASN A 175 16.80 6.28 -8.71
N ILE A 176 17.06 5.96 -9.97
CA ILE A 176 17.57 4.63 -10.35
C ILE A 176 19.00 4.40 -9.83
N GLU A 177 19.88 5.37 -10.01
CA GLU A 177 21.31 5.25 -9.69
C GLU A 177 21.57 5.26 -8.19
N ASN A 178 20.81 6.06 -7.44
CA ASN A 178 21.05 6.25 -6.00
C ASN A 178 20.17 5.36 -5.10
N VAL A 179 19.12 4.73 -5.65
CA VAL A 179 18.18 3.92 -4.85
C VAL A 179 18.00 2.53 -5.44
N VAL A 180 17.50 2.44 -6.68
CA VAL A 180 17.12 1.13 -7.26
C VAL A 180 18.35 0.25 -7.48
N ARG A 181 19.41 0.76 -8.12
CA ARG A 181 20.64 -0.01 -8.37
C ARG A 181 21.35 -0.42 -7.09
N PRO A 182 21.59 0.46 -6.10
CA PRO A 182 22.21 0.07 -4.84
C PRO A 182 21.41 -1.02 -4.12
N ASN A 183 20.07 -0.93 -4.13
CA ASN A 183 19.23 -1.95 -3.52
C ASN A 183 19.28 -3.29 -4.25
N LEU A 184 19.28 -3.28 -5.59
CA LEU A 184 19.42 -4.51 -6.38
C LEU A 184 20.80 -5.15 -6.17
N ASN A 185 21.86 -4.35 -6.14
CA ASN A 185 23.22 -4.82 -5.87
C ASN A 185 23.34 -5.36 -4.45
N PHE A 186 22.78 -4.68 -3.45
CA PHE A 186 22.74 -5.19 -2.07
C PHE A 186 22.06 -6.56 -1.98
N LEU A 187 20.89 -6.73 -2.63
CA LEU A 187 20.20 -8.01 -2.64
C LEU A 187 21.02 -9.10 -3.35
N ARG A 188 21.66 -8.77 -4.47
CA ARG A 188 22.46 -9.75 -5.25
C ARG A 188 23.78 -10.10 -4.56
N ASP A 189 24.58 -9.09 -4.25
CA ASP A 189 26.00 -9.21 -3.90
C ASP A 189 26.21 -9.48 -2.42
N GLU A 190 25.36 -8.91 -1.55
CA GLU A 190 25.51 -9.04 -0.10
C GLU A 190 24.48 -10.01 0.52
N CYS A 191 23.31 -10.20 -0.10
CA CYS A 191 22.28 -11.12 0.39
C CYS A 191 22.22 -12.45 -0.36
N ASP A 192 23.01 -12.64 -1.42
CA ASP A 192 22.97 -13.80 -2.31
C ASP A 192 21.56 -14.07 -2.88
N ILE A 193 20.82 -13.01 -3.21
CA ILE A 193 19.47 -13.09 -3.78
C ILE A 193 19.53 -12.72 -5.26
N PRO A 194 19.36 -13.69 -6.17
CA PRO A 194 19.37 -13.43 -7.61
C PRO A 194 18.26 -12.47 -8.05
N LEU A 195 18.53 -11.68 -9.10
CA LEU A 195 17.56 -10.70 -9.62
C LEU A 195 16.27 -11.36 -10.09
N GLU A 196 16.33 -12.58 -10.63
CA GLU A 196 15.17 -13.35 -11.07
C GLU A 196 14.23 -13.60 -9.90
N ARG A 197 14.79 -13.89 -8.73
CA ARG A 197 14.04 -14.10 -7.50
C ARG A 197 13.48 -12.79 -6.96
N ALA A 198 14.26 -11.71 -6.98
CA ALA A 198 13.79 -10.37 -6.64
C ALA A 198 12.61 -9.94 -7.53
N SER A 199 12.71 -10.19 -8.83
CA SER A 199 11.71 -9.81 -9.83
C SER A 199 10.30 -10.33 -9.50
N LEU A 200 10.19 -11.49 -8.84
CA LEU A 200 8.90 -12.06 -8.43
C LEU A 200 8.13 -11.11 -7.50
N ILE A 201 8.83 -10.46 -6.57
CA ILE A 201 8.23 -9.45 -5.70
C ILE A 201 8.05 -8.13 -6.43
N LEU A 202 9.05 -7.70 -7.22
CA LEU A 202 8.99 -6.40 -7.91
C LEU A 202 7.81 -6.29 -8.87
N LYS A 203 7.44 -7.37 -9.55
CA LYS A 203 6.25 -7.42 -10.44
C LYS A 203 4.94 -7.13 -9.71
N ILE A 204 4.90 -7.42 -8.40
CA ILE A 204 3.72 -7.28 -7.56
C ILE A 204 3.77 -5.95 -6.80
N HIS A 205 4.91 -5.67 -6.14
CA HIS A 205 5.17 -4.49 -5.32
C HIS A 205 6.51 -3.83 -5.71
N PRO A 206 6.53 -2.97 -6.75
CA PRO A 206 7.72 -2.23 -7.16
C PRO A 206 8.28 -1.34 -6.04
N THR A 207 7.42 -0.92 -5.10
CA THR A 207 7.81 -0.08 -3.97
C THR A 207 8.81 -0.75 -3.04
N PHE A 208 8.94 -2.08 -3.08
CA PHE A 208 9.93 -2.81 -2.29
C PHE A 208 11.37 -2.38 -2.60
N ILE A 209 11.71 -2.12 -3.86
CA ILE A 209 13.09 -1.78 -4.25
C ILE A 209 13.38 -0.28 -4.24
N VAL A 210 12.35 0.56 -4.08
CA VAL A 210 12.52 2.03 -4.08
C VAL A 210 12.62 2.63 -2.68
N GLN A 211 12.64 1.79 -1.65
CA GLN A 211 12.89 2.23 -0.28
C GLN A 211 14.34 2.72 -0.11
N ASN A 212 14.59 3.55 0.91
CA ASN A 212 15.95 4.01 1.20
C ASN A 212 16.89 2.80 1.41
N PRO A 213 18.14 2.82 0.89
CA PRO A 213 19.05 1.68 1.02
C PRO A 213 19.33 1.22 2.45
N ASN A 214 19.42 2.16 3.40
CA ASN A 214 19.62 1.81 4.80
C ASN A 214 18.37 1.13 5.39
N SER A 215 17.17 1.51 4.93
CA SER A 215 15.93 0.86 5.33
C SER A 215 15.84 -0.57 4.81
N LEU A 216 16.28 -0.83 3.56
CA LEU A 216 16.31 -2.20 3.03
C LEU A 216 17.29 -3.09 3.79
N ARG A 217 18.47 -2.57 4.16
CA ARG A 217 19.44 -3.27 5.01
C ARG A 217 18.86 -3.59 6.38
N ALA A 218 18.32 -2.59 7.07
CA ALA A 218 17.68 -2.77 8.37
C ALA A 218 16.47 -3.73 8.31
N LEU A 219 15.79 -3.81 7.16
CA LEU A 219 14.70 -4.76 6.94
C LEU A 219 15.20 -6.20 6.82
N VAL A 220 16.33 -6.43 6.14
CA VAL A 220 17.01 -7.73 6.10
C VAL A 220 17.47 -8.12 7.49
N ASP A 221 18.17 -7.24 8.20
CA ASP A 221 18.64 -7.48 9.57
C ASP A 221 17.48 -7.81 10.52
N ARG A 222 16.35 -7.11 10.38
CA ARG A 222 15.13 -7.38 11.14
C ARG A 222 14.60 -8.78 10.86
N ALA A 223 14.53 -9.20 9.60
CA ALA A 223 14.02 -10.51 9.24
C ALA A 223 14.93 -11.62 9.79
N GLU A 224 16.24 -11.45 9.69
CA GLU A 224 17.21 -12.41 10.23
C GLU A 224 17.19 -12.45 11.76
N GLY A 225 17.06 -11.30 12.42
CA GLY A 225 16.86 -11.22 13.88
C GLY A 225 15.57 -11.88 14.36
N MET A 226 14.58 -12.05 13.49
CA MET A 226 13.37 -12.85 13.76
C MET A 226 13.55 -14.34 13.46
N GLY A 227 14.71 -14.76 12.92
CA GLY A 227 15.02 -16.14 12.58
C GLY A 227 14.67 -16.55 11.15
N PHE A 228 14.26 -15.62 10.28
CA PHE A 228 14.03 -15.93 8.86
C PHE A 228 15.35 -16.05 8.11
N THR A 229 15.52 -17.11 7.32
CA THR A 229 16.75 -17.35 6.54
C THR A 229 16.66 -16.85 5.11
N ARG A 230 17.72 -16.18 4.62
CA ARG A 230 17.85 -15.69 3.24
C ARG A 230 17.64 -16.78 2.18
N ARG A 231 18.05 -18.01 2.48
CA ARG A 231 17.94 -19.19 1.59
C ARG A 231 16.48 -19.65 1.41
N SER A 232 15.60 -19.37 2.36
CA SER A 232 14.20 -19.79 2.29
C SER A 232 13.51 -19.10 1.13
N ARG A 233 12.79 -19.82 0.27
CA ARG A 233 12.08 -19.26 -0.90
C ARG A 233 11.12 -18.12 -0.51
N ILE A 234 10.56 -18.16 0.70
CA ILE A 234 9.62 -17.15 1.20
C ILE A 234 10.30 -15.86 1.69
N PHE A 235 11.62 -15.84 1.87
CA PHE A 235 12.33 -14.72 2.51
C PHE A 235 11.98 -13.35 1.91
N LEU A 236 11.99 -13.20 0.59
CA LEU A 236 11.60 -11.95 -0.06
C LEU A 236 10.13 -11.55 0.16
N TRP A 237 9.22 -12.53 0.29
CA TRP A 237 7.84 -12.25 0.66
C TRP A 237 7.72 -11.77 2.11
N ILE A 238 8.55 -12.32 3.00
CA ILE A 238 8.66 -11.84 4.38
C ILE A 238 9.17 -10.40 4.39
N LEU A 239 10.25 -10.09 3.66
CA LEU A 239 10.75 -8.71 3.56
C LEU A 239 9.67 -7.77 3.01
N ASP A 240 8.96 -8.16 1.94
CA ASP A 240 7.86 -7.36 1.38
C ASP A 240 6.79 -7.05 2.44
N ILE A 241 6.41 -8.03 3.26
CA ILE A 241 5.41 -7.85 4.30
C ILE A 241 5.93 -6.99 5.45
N LEU A 242 7.14 -7.24 5.90
CA LEU A 242 7.78 -6.47 6.95
C LEU A 242 8.04 -5.02 6.52
N SER A 243 8.25 -4.75 5.22
CA SER A 243 8.39 -3.40 4.68
C SER A 243 7.09 -2.59 4.80
N ARG A 244 5.94 -3.27 4.83
CA ARG A 244 4.59 -2.69 4.93
C ARG A 244 3.98 -2.84 6.32
N THR A 245 4.72 -3.41 7.28
CA THR A 245 4.25 -3.69 8.63
C THR A 245 5.22 -3.10 9.64
N SER A 246 4.72 -2.14 10.44
CA SER A 246 5.54 -1.47 11.46
C SER A 246 6.10 -2.45 12.50
N ARG A 247 7.17 -2.06 13.19
CA ARG A 247 7.78 -2.91 14.23
C ARG A 247 6.79 -3.16 15.37
N GLU A 248 6.12 -2.11 15.80
CA GLU A 248 5.13 -2.11 16.87
C GLU A 248 3.98 -3.08 16.57
N LYS A 249 3.53 -3.13 15.32
CA LYS A 249 2.47 -4.05 14.90
C LYS A 249 2.93 -5.52 14.94
N VAL A 250 4.15 -5.80 14.49
CA VAL A 250 4.71 -7.16 14.57
C VAL A 250 4.90 -7.60 16.01
N ASP A 251 5.44 -6.72 16.86
CA ASP A 251 5.64 -7.00 18.28
C ASP A 251 4.29 -7.20 19.00
N ALA A 252 3.26 -6.42 18.65
CA ALA A 252 1.91 -6.60 19.18
C ALA A 252 1.30 -7.94 18.76
N HIS A 253 1.51 -8.37 17.51
CA HIS A 253 1.08 -9.69 17.04
C HIS A 253 1.82 -10.82 17.75
N SER A 254 3.15 -10.73 17.86
CA SER A 254 3.96 -11.73 18.58
C SER A 254 3.52 -11.83 20.05
N LYS A 255 3.40 -10.70 20.77
CA LYS A 255 2.92 -10.67 22.16
C LYS A 255 1.53 -11.26 22.31
N LEU A 256 0.62 -10.96 21.38
CA LEU A 256 -0.72 -11.55 21.38
C LEU A 256 -0.65 -13.06 21.25
N MET A 257 0.08 -13.59 20.26
CA MET A 257 0.18 -15.02 20.03
C MET A 257 0.88 -15.72 21.22
N ASN A 258 1.91 -15.10 21.78
CA ASN A 258 2.60 -15.59 22.99
C ASN A 258 1.66 -15.63 24.19
N SER A 259 0.73 -14.66 24.33
CA SER A 259 -0.30 -14.70 25.39
C SER A 259 -1.29 -15.86 25.24
N PHE A 260 -1.43 -16.43 24.04
CA PHE A 260 -2.17 -17.68 23.80
C PHE A 260 -1.29 -18.92 23.92
N GLY A 261 0.02 -18.79 24.13
CA GLY A 261 0.94 -19.91 24.30
C GLY A 261 1.76 -20.30 23.07
N TRP A 262 1.80 -19.46 22.03
CA TRP A 262 2.79 -19.66 20.96
C TRP A 262 4.20 -19.34 21.47
N SER A 263 5.18 -20.09 20.98
CA SER A 263 6.59 -19.69 21.02
C SER A 263 6.92 -18.71 19.88
N ASP A 264 8.03 -17.97 20.03
CA ASP A 264 8.52 -17.10 18.95
C ASP A 264 8.83 -17.89 17.66
N SER A 265 9.30 -19.13 17.81
CA SER A 265 9.56 -20.04 16.68
C SER A 265 8.27 -20.44 15.94
N GLU A 266 7.21 -20.78 16.69
CA GLU A 266 5.90 -21.08 16.14
C GLU A 266 5.30 -19.86 15.42
N PHE A 267 5.46 -18.67 16.01
CA PHE A 267 5.04 -17.42 15.39
C PHE A 267 5.75 -17.18 14.05
N CYS A 268 7.07 -17.31 14.00
CA CYS A 268 7.83 -17.13 12.77
C CYS A 268 7.45 -18.20 11.73
N THR A 269 7.38 -19.47 12.12
CA THR A 269 6.94 -20.57 11.24
C THR A 269 5.53 -20.35 10.69
N ALA A 270 4.62 -19.81 11.51
CA ALA A 270 3.27 -19.49 11.10
C ALA A 270 3.25 -18.37 10.04
N ILE A 271 4.08 -17.34 10.20
CA ILE A 271 4.22 -16.26 9.21
C ILE A 271 4.83 -16.82 7.92
N GLU A 272 5.84 -17.70 7.96
CA GLU A 272 6.40 -18.31 6.76
C GLU A 272 5.34 -19.07 5.94
N LYS A 273 4.47 -19.81 6.63
CA LYS A 273 3.40 -20.59 6.01
C LYS A 273 2.23 -19.73 5.53
N GLN A 274 1.90 -18.65 6.25
CA GLN A 274 0.78 -17.78 5.91
C GLN A 274 1.11 -16.31 6.20
N PRO A 275 1.90 -15.65 5.33
CA PRO A 275 2.40 -14.31 5.61
C PRO A 275 1.31 -13.23 5.73
N ASN A 276 0.19 -13.42 5.01
CA ASN A 276 -0.93 -12.46 4.97
C ASN A 276 -1.60 -12.21 6.34
N ILE A 277 -1.39 -13.06 7.36
CA ILE A 277 -1.93 -12.82 8.70
C ILE A 277 -1.43 -11.51 9.31
N MET A 278 -0.26 -11.04 8.87
CA MET A 278 0.33 -9.78 9.33
C MET A 278 -0.46 -8.54 8.88
N HIS A 279 -1.34 -8.68 7.90
CA HIS A 279 -2.20 -7.59 7.45
C HIS A 279 -3.42 -7.36 8.36
N TYR A 280 -3.84 -8.37 9.14
CA TYR A 280 -4.96 -8.23 10.06
C TYR A 280 -4.64 -7.28 11.22
N SER A 281 -5.69 -6.79 11.89
CA SER A 281 -5.55 -6.09 13.16
C SER A 281 -5.30 -7.10 14.29
N THR A 282 -4.65 -6.64 15.35
CA THR A 282 -4.44 -7.41 16.57
C THR A 282 -5.77 -7.92 17.15
N ASP A 283 -6.82 -7.10 17.15
CA ASP A 283 -8.14 -7.48 17.66
C ASP A 283 -8.81 -8.58 16.83
N LEU A 284 -8.70 -8.53 15.50
CA LEU A 284 -9.25 -9.57 14.65
C LEU A 284 -8.52 -10.91 14.89
N LEU A 285 -7.20 -10.87 15.05
CA LEU A 285 -6.43 -12.06 15.39
C LEU A 285 -6.81 -12.61 16.77
N ARG A 286 -7.05 -11.74 17.76
CA ARG A 286 -7.53 -12.14 19.09
C ARG A 286 -8.85 -12.88 19.00
N ILE A 287 -9.85 -12.29 18.34
CA ILE A 287 -11.19 -12.91 18.18
C ILE A 287 -11.06 -14.28 17.50
N LYS A 288 -10.23 -14.38 16.45
CA LYS A 288 -9.99 -15.65 15.75
C LYS A 288 -9.35 -16.69 16.65
N MET A 289 -8.31 -16.32 17.40
CA MET A 289 -7.65 -17.23 18.35
C MET A 289 -8.61 -17.71 19.42
N GLU A 290 -9.40 -16.81 20.00
CA GLU A 290 -10.41 -17.17 20.99
C GLU A 290 -11.46 -18.12 20.43
N PHE A 291 -11.95 -17.89 19.21
CA PHE A 291 -12.88 -18.79 18.55
C PHE A 291 -12.29 -20.21 18.36
N PHE A 292 -11.05 -20.31 17.88
CA PHE A 292 -10.42 -21.62 17.68
C PHE A 292 -10.13 -22.35 18.98
N ILE A 293 -9.73 -21.64 20.03
CA ILE A 293 -9.37 -22.24 21.31
C ILE A 293 -10.61 -22.57 22.14
N LYS A 294 -11.51 -21.59 22.34
CA LYS A 294 -12.67 -21.72 23.25
C LYS A 294 -13.81 -22.51 22.61
N ASP A 295 -14.16 -22.20 21.35
CA ASP A 295 -15.36 -22.78 20.72
C ASP A 295 -15.05 -24.10 20.01
N ILE A 296 -13.91 -24.18 19.30
CA ILE A 296 -13.51 -25.39 18.57
C ILE A 296 -12.69 -26.34 19.46
N GLY A 297 -11.96 -25.82 20.45
CA GLY A 297 -11.12 -26.64 21.33
C GLY A 297 -9.78 -27.04 20.72
N LEU A 298 -9.22 -26.22 19.82
CA LEU A 298 -7.87 -26.44 19.29
C LEU A 298 -6.81 -25.94 20.26
N THR A 299 -5.68 -26.63 20.29
CA THR A 299 -4.51 -26.11 21.02
C THR A 299 -3.87 -24.93 20.27
N PRO A 300 -3.14 -24.05 20.95
CA PRO A 300 -2.40 -22.97 20.29
C PRO A 300 -1.44 -23.50 19.21
N SER A 301 -0.69 -24.56 19.50
CA SER A 301 0.23 -25.21 18.56
C SER A 301 -0.47 -25.85 17.35
N ASP A 302 -1.69 -26.36 17.53
CA ASP A 302 -2.52 -26.82 16.40
C ASP A 302 -2.79 -25.71 15.39
N ILE A 303 -3.04 -24.49 15.88
CA ILE A 303 -3.28 -23.32 15.04
C ILE A 303 -1.97 -22.84 14.41
N ALA A 304 -0.88 -22.80 15.18
CA ALA A 304 0.44 -22.38 14.68
C ALA A 304 0.95 -23.28 13.55
N SER A 305 0.71 -24.59 13.64
CA SER A 305 1.07 -25.53 12.58
C SER A 305 0.27 -25.32 11.28
N ARG A 306 -0.92 -24.72 11.37
CA ARG A 306 -1.92 -24.53 10.31
C ARG A 306 -2.46 -23.09 10.26
N PRO A 307 -1.60 -22.08 10.05
CA PRO A 307 -1.97 -20.66 10.20
C PRO A 307 -2.96 -20.17 9.14
N LYS A 308 -3.20 -20.95 8.07
CA LYS A 308 -4.25 -20.69 7.08
C LYS A 308 -5.64 -20.55 7.71
N PHE A 309 -5.90 -21.18 8.87
CA PHE A 309 -7.14 -20.96 9.62
C PHE A 309 -7.37 -19.49 9.98
N LEU A 310 -6.31 -18.79 10.38
CA LEU A 310 -6.39 -17.37 10.72
C LEU A 310 -6.70 -16.51 9.48
N ALA A 311 -6.37 -16.98 8.28
CA ALA A 311 -6.66 -16.28 7.02
C ALA A 311 -8.09 -16.46 6.49
N LEU A 312 -8.88 -17.41 7.01
CA LEU A 312 -10.26 -17.63 6.56
C LEU A 312 -11.21 -16.56 7.10
N SER A 313 -12.26 -16.20 6.37
CA SER A 313 -13.27 -15.24 6.87
C SER A 313 -13.97 -15.79 8.11
N LEU A 314 -13.98 -15.02 9.20
CA LEU A 314 -14.64 -15.45 10.44
C LEU A 314 -16.16 -15.56 10.22
N LYS A 315 -16.77 -14.48 9.73
CA LYS A 315 -18.21 -14.38 9.49
C LYS A 315 -18.66 -15.27 8.34
N GLN A 316 -18.03 -15.16 7.17
CA GLN A 316 -18.52 -15.82 5.95
C GLN A 316 -18.17 -17.31 5.86
N ARG A 317 -17.24 -17.80 6.67
CA ARG A 317 -16.72 -19.16 6.49
C ARG A 317 -16.54 -19.93 7.78
N LEU A 318 -15.87 -19.38 8.78
CA LEU A 318 -15.57 -20.14 9.99
C LEU A 318 -16.82 -20.38 10.84
N ILE A 319 -17.58 -19.33 11.18
CA ILE A 319 -18.77 -19.44 12.04
C ILE A 319 -19.87 -20.32 11.39
N PRO A 320 -20.27 -20.11 10.12
CA PRO A 320 -21.37 -20.89 9.51
C PRO A 320 -21.01 -22.37 9.41
N ARG A 321 -19.76 -22.66 9.03
CA ARG A 321 -19.29 -24.04 8.96
C ARG A 321 -19.21 -24.68 10.34
N PHE A 322 -18.78 -23.94 11.36
CA PHE A 322 -18.78 -24.46 12.72
C PHE A 322 -20.19 -24.82 13.22
N GLN A 323 -21.20 -24.00 12.90
CA GLN A 323 -22.60 -24.31 13.21
C GLN A 323 -23.09 -25.57 12.48
N VAL A 324 -22.78 -25.70 11.18
CA VAL A 324 -23.06 -26.93 10.40
C VAL A 324 -22.39 -28.14 11.06
N MET A 325 -21.12 -28.00 11.45
CA MET A 325 -20.38 -29.08 12.11
C MET A 325 -21.05 -29.51 13.42
N LYS A 326 -21.50 -28.57 14.25
CA LYS A 326 -22.21 -28.89 15.50
C LYS A 326 -23.50 -29.65 15.28
N ILE A 327 -24.27 -29.31 14.24
CA ILE A 327 -25.49 -30.04 13.87
C ILE A 327 -25.13 -31.45 13.38
N LEU A 328 -24.12 -31.58 12.52
CA LEU A 328 -23.70 -32.91 12.04
C LEU A 328 -23.11 -33.77 13.17
N GLU A 329 -22.45 -33.17 14.17
CA GLU A 329 -21.96 -33.86 15.36
C GLU A 329 -23.12 -34.35 16.25
N SER A 330 -24.16 -33.53 16.48
CA SER A 330 -25.29 -33.93 17.32
C SER A 330 -26.12 -35.07 16.72
N GLU A 331 -26.06 -35.22 15.40
CA GLU A 331 -26.74 -36.28 14.63
C GLU A 331 -25.83 -37.49 14.34
N GLU A 332 -24.63 -37.54 14.94
CA GLU A 332 -23.62 -38.58 14.74
C GLU A 332 -23.14 -38.76 13.27
N LEU A 333 -23.41 -37.78 12.41
CA LEU A 333 -23.01 -37.74 10.99
C LEU A 333 -21.57 -37.26 10.78
N TRP A 334 -20.92 -36.78 11.86
CA TRP A 334 -19.54 -36.33 11.88
C TRP A 334 -18.84 -36.73 13.18
N THR A 335 -17.73 -37.47 13.07
CA THR A 335 -16.99 -38.00 14.23
C THR A 335 -15.50 -37.65 14.25
N SER A 336 -14.98 -36.97 13.22
CA SER A 336 -13.54 -36.84 13.01
C SER A 336 -13.01 -35.42 13.24
N LYS A 337 -12.59 -35.13 14.48
CA LYS A 337 -11.79 -33.93 14.80
C LYS A 337 -10.50 -33.83 13.95
N GLY A 338 -9.92 -34.97 13.55
CA GLY A 338 -8.76 -35.01 12.64
C GLY A 338 -9.01 -34.45 11.22
N LYS A 339 -10.27 -34.31 10.81
CA LYS A 339 -10.64 -33.75 9.49
C LYS A 339 -11.06 -32.27 9.53
N LEU A 340 -10.93 -31.60 10.69
CA LEU A 340 -11.26 -30.17 10.85
C LEU A 340 -10.57 -29.28 9.82
N ASN A 341 -9.30 -29.59 9.50
CA ASN A 341 -8.54 -28.84 8.51
C ASN A 341 -9.23 -28.83 7.14
N MET A 342 -9.65 -30.01 6.67
CA MET A 342 -10.36 -30.14 5.40
C MET A 342 -11.74 -29.51 5.48
N PHE A 343 -12.41 -29.57 6.63
CA PHE A 343 -13.75 -29.04 6.81
C PHE A 343 -13.81 -27.51 6.60
N PHE A 344 -12.90 -26.75 7.21
CA PHE A 344 -12.89 -25.29 7.09
C PHE A 344 -12.24 -24.76 5.78
N ILE A 345 -11.22 -25.45 5.28
CA ILE A 345 -10.45 -24.96 4.11
C ILE A 345 -11.14 -25.30 2.77
N MET A 346 -11.93 -26.37 2.72
CA MET A 346 -12.55 -26.86 1.48
C MET A 346 -13.31 -25.76 0.71
N PRO A 347 -13.18 -25.65 -0.62
CA PRO A 347 -13.97 -24.70 -1.42
C PRO A 347 -15.48 -24.90 -1.24
N ASP A 348 -16.26 -23.82 -1.35
CA ASP A 348 -17.71 -23.85 -1.08
C ASP A 348 -18.47 -24.89 -1.91
N PRO A 349 -18.24 -25.05 -3.23
CA PRO A 349 -18.96 -26.06 -4.02
C PRO A 349 -18.76 -27.49 -3.50
N LYS A 350 -17.53 -27.81 -3.08
CA LYS A 350 -17.20 -29.14 -2.54
C LYS A 350 -17.77 -29.33 -1.14
N PHE A 351 -17.78 -28.26 -0.33
CA PHE A 351 -18.40 -28.27 1.00
C PHE A 351 -19.90 -28.52 0.91
N MET A 352 -20.60 -27.79 0.03
CA MET A 352 -22.03 -27.94 -0.23
C MET A 352 -22.39 -29.37 -0.63
N LYS A 353 -21.68 -29.92 -1.63
CA LYS A 353 -21.91 -31.28 -2.12
C LYS A 353 -21.71 -32.35 -1.05
N LYS A 354 -20.78 -32.13 -0.11
CA LYS A 354 -20.37 -33.16 0.85
C LYS A 354 -21.14 -33.09 2.18
N TYR A 355 -21.42 -31.90 2.68
CA TYR A 355 -21.93 -31.72 4.05
C TYR A 355 -23.31 -31.08 4.12
N ILE A 356 -23.84 -30.56 3.00
CA ILE A 356 -25.13 -29.86 2.98
C ILE A 356 -26.15 -30.63 2.14
N LEU A 357 -25.89 -30.79 0.84
CA LEU A 357 -26.83 -31.44 -0.09
C LEU A 357 -27.27 -32.85 0.32
N PRO A 358 -26.41 -33.73 0.86
CA PRO A 358 -26.83 -35.07 1.29
C PRO A 358 -27.85 -35.07 2.44
N TYR A 359 -27.94 -33.96 3.18
CA TYR A 359 -28.77 -33.84 4.38
C TYR A 359 -29.79 -32.71 4.30
N LYS A 360 -29.93 -32.05 3.13
CA LYS A 360 -30.77 -30.85 2.96
C LYS A 360 -32.23 -31.08 3.32
N ASP A 361 -32.76 -32.27 3.01
CA ASP A 361 -34.17 -32.59 3.23
C ASP A 361 -34.43 -32.97 4.70
N LYS A 362 -33.40 -33.47 5.40
CA LYS A 362 -33.46 -33.83 6.83
C LYS A 362 -33.19 -32.62 7.73
N PHE A 363 -32.30 -31.72 7.32
CA PHE A 363 -31.93 -30.53 8.09
C PHE A 363 -31.95 -29.27 7.21
N PRO A 364 -33.13 -28.72 6.90
CA PRO A 364 -33.26 -27.51 6.07
C PRO A 364 -32.45 -26.32 6.61
N LYS A 365 -32.32 -26.23 7.94
CA LYS A 365 -31.53 -25.22 8.66
C LYS A 365 -30.06 -25.15 8.22
N LEU A 366 -29.49 -26.23 7.68
CA LEU A 366 -28.13 -26.23 7.14
C LEU A 366 -27.95 -25.26 5.97
N LEU A 367 -28.97 -25.12 5.12
CA LEU A 367 -28.97 -24.17 4.01
C LEU A 367 -29.14 -22.73 4.52
N GLU A 368 -30.05 -22.52 5.48
CA GLU A 368 -30.30 -21.21 6.09
C GLU A 368 -29.03 -20.62 6.72
N ILE A 369 -28.25 -21.43 7.44
CA ILE A 369 -26.98 -21.01 8.06
C ILE A 369 -25.98 -20.45 7.03
N LEU A 370 -25.95 -21.03 5.83
CA LEU A 370 -25.01 -20.60 4.78
C LEU A 370 -25.55 -19.42 3.97
N CYS A 371 -26.87 -19.32 3.81
CA CYS A 371 -27.52 -18.22 3.10
C CYS A 371 -27.55 -16.93 3.92
N ALA A 372 -27.71 -16.99 5.24
CA ALA A 372 -27.77 -15.84 6.15
C ALA A 372 -26.49 -14.98 6.22
N VAL A 373 -25.44 -15.35 5.47
CA VAL A 373 -24.16 -14.62 5.42
C VAL A 373 -23.81 -14.12 4.01
N ALA A 374 -24.67 -14.41 3.03
CA ALA A 374 -24.57 -13.88 1.67
C ALA A 374 -25.26 -12.51 1.50
N GLU A 375 -26.10 -12.13 2.47
CA GLU A 375 -26.65 -10.79 2.69
C GLU A 375 -25.72 -9.97 3.60
#